data_AF-A0A800JDI7-F1
#
_entry.id   AF-A0A800JDI7-F1
#
_cell.length_a   1.000
_cell.length_b   1.000
_cell.length_c   1.000
_cell.angle_alpha   90.00
_cell.angle_beta   90.00
_cell.angle_gamma   90.00
#
_symmetry.space_group_name_H-M   'P 1'
#
loop_
_entity.id
_entity.type
_entity.pdbx_description
1 polymer ?
#
loop_
_entity_poly.entity_id
_entity_poly.type
_entity_poly.pdbx_seq_one_letter_code
_entity_poly.pdbx_strand_id
1 'polypeptide(L)'
;MNATNLKTLIKPSGGNSVLDVMQRNMNALLAQRKATGQPMILHLNHPNFGWGVTAEEIMRVKGQRFFEVYNGHPSVRDRGDKLHASTERMWDIILTRRLAELNLGILYGLATDDAHNYHGINPIRSNAGRGWVMVRAEKLEANALVAALEAGNFYASTGVTLNEVKRSAEMLSLNIAAEPGVEYTTQFIGTRKGYDKTHKPYTVDSGAKLRVTHQYSDDIGTVLATVKGKRAVYHFKGDEIYVRAKITASNRARNPRGYPEFQSAWVQPVRPRGR
;
A
#
# COMPACT_ATOMS: atom_id res chain seq x y z
N MET A 1 9.78 8.84 -5.41
CA MET A 1 9.20 7.92 -6.42
C MET A 1 10.34 7.09 -6.94
N ASN A 2 10.14 5.78 -7.09
CA ASN A 2 11.16 4.89 -7.57
C ASN A 2 10.64 4.09 -8.77
N ALA A 3 11.50 3.91 -9.77
CA ALA A 3 11.19 3.20 -11.00
C ALA A 3 11.98 1.88 -11.03
N THR A 4 11.31 0.79 -11.35
CA THR A 4 11.91 -0.55 -11.38
C THR A 4 11.93 -1.09 -12.80
N ASN A 5 13.00 -1.83 -13.12
CA ASN A 5 13.24 -2.46 -14.41
C ASN A 5 13.38 -1.44 -15.58
N LEU A 6 14.02 -0.29 -15.32
CA LEU A 6 14.30 0.70 -16.37
C LEU A 6 15.28 0.15 -17.40
N LYS A 7 15.12 0.55 -18.66
CA LYS A 7 16.07 0.25 -19.74
C LYS A 7 17.14 1.34 -19.82
N THR A 8 16.74 2.59 -19.65
CA THR A 8 17.63 3.75 -19.60
C THR A 8 17.20 4.70 -18.49
N LEU A 9 18.13 5.54 -18.01
CA LEU A 9 17.85 6.51 -16.96
C LEU A 9 16.68 7.44 -17.37
N ILE A 10 15.68 7.53 -16.50
CA ILE A 10 14.67 8.59 -16.54
C ILE A 10 15.05 9.63 -15.52
N LYS A 11 15.38 10.85 -15.98
CA LYS A 11 15.68 11.96 -15.07
C LYS A 11 14.40 12.43 -14.36
N PRO A 12 14.47 12.80 -13.08
CA PRO A 12 13.32 13.36 -12.37
C PRO A 12 12.77 14.60 -13.08
N SER A 13 11.44 14.62 -13.27
CA SER A 13 10.74 15.80 -13.79
C SER A 13 10.12 16.59 -12.64
N GLY A 14 10.35 17.91 -12.61
CA GLY A 14 9.64 18.84 -11.74
C GLY A 14 8.22 19.12 -12.22
N GLY A 15 7.52 20.04 -11.56
CA GLY A 15 6.13 20.39 -11.86
C GLY A 15 5.58 21.47 -10.94
N ASN A 16 4.38 21.97 -11.25
CA ASN A 16 3.76 23.10 -10.54
C ASN A 16 2.97 22.67 -9.29
N SER A 17 2.86 21.37 -9.04
CA SER A 17 2.24 20.79 -7.85
C SER A 17 2.77 19.37 -7.63
N VAL A 18 2.54 18.81 -6.45
CA VAL A 18 2.93 17.41 -6.17
C VAL A 18 2.23 16.42 -7.11
N LEU A 19 0.95 16.64 -7.43
CA LEU A 19 0.24 15.86 -8.44
C LEU A 19 0.91 15.96 -9.83
N ASP A 20 1.28 17.16 -10.26
CA ASP A 20 1.91 17.38 -11.57
C ASP A 20 3.29 16.70 -11.64
N VAL A 21 4.11 16.85 -10.58
CA VAL A 21 5.39 16.13 -10.45
C VAL A 21 5.16 14.62 -10.59
N MET A 22 4.21 14.05 -9.84
CA MET A 22 3.94 12.62 -9.92
C MET A 22 3.46 12.19 -11.31
N GLN A 23 2.55 12.94 -11.92
CA GLN A 23 2.02 12.59 -13.24
C GLN A 23 3.10 12.66 -14.33
N ARG A 24 3.97 13.67 -14.30
CA ARG A 24 5.06 13.83 -15.30
C ARG A 24 6.07 12.69 -15.21
N ASN A 25 6.47 12.30 -14.00
CA ASN A 25 7.38 11.17 -13.80
C ASN A 25 6.71 9.83 -14.21
N MET A 26 5.41 9.65 -13.91
CA MET A 26 4.67 8.47 -14.37
C MET A 26 4.58 8.41 -15.91
N ASN A 27 4.32 9.54 -16.57
CA ASN A 27 4.25 9.63 -18.03
C ASN A 27 5.61 9.31 -18.68
N ALA A 28 6.72 9.76 -18.11
CA ALA A 28 8.05 9.45 -18.61
C ALA A 28 8.35 7.94 -18.55
N LEU A 29 7.96 7.28 -17.45
CA LEU A 29 8.07 5.82 -17.33
C LEU A 29 7.19 5.08 -18.34
N LEU A 30 5.93 5.51 -18.51
CA LEU A 30 5.03 4.91 -19.49
C LEU A 30 5.51 5.09 -20.93
N ALA A 31 6.13 6.22 -21.25
CA ALA A 31 6.71 6.46 -22.57
C ALA A 31 7.87 5.50 -22.85
N GLN A 32 8.79 5.31 -21.90
CA GLN A 32 9.88 4.36 -22.07
C GLN A 32 9.36 2.92 -22.14
N ARG A 33 8.40 2.55 -21.28
CA ARG A 33 7.74 1.24 -21.32
C ARG A 33 7.11 0.97 -22.69
N LYS A 34 6.40 1.94 -23.27
CA LYS A 34 5.81 1.83 -24.60
C LYS A 34 6.86 1.68 -25.69
N ALA A 35 7.92 2.49 -25.66
CA ALA A 35 8.98 2.48 -26.68
C ALA A 35 9.82 1.19 -26.69
N THR A 36 10.00 0.57 -25.52
CA THR A 36 10.88 -0.59 -25.35
C THR A 36 10.16 -1.93 -25.29
N GLY A 37 8.86 -1.94 -25.00
CA GLY A 37 8.10 -3.15 -24.68
C GLY A 37 8.47 -3.80 -23.34
N GLN A 38 9.45 -3.26 -22.60
CA GLN A 38 9.90 -3.81 -21.33
C GLN A 38 8.93 -3.41 -20.20
N PRO A 39 8.44 -4.35 -19.37
CA PRO A 39 7.55 -4.03 -18.28
C PRO A 39 8.29 -3.22 -17.21
N MET A 40 7.76 -2.05 -16.88
CA MET A 40 8.33 -1.13 -15.90
C MET A 40 7.24 -0.69 -14.94
N ILE A 41 7.59 -0.58 -13.66
CA ILE A 41 6.68 -0.04 -12.64
C ILE A 41 7.29 1.19 -12.00
N LEU A 42 6.38 2.04 -11.54
CA LEU A 42 6.69 3.15 -10.66
C LEU A 42 5.89 2.97 -9.37
N HIS A 43 6.54 3.17 -8.24
CA HIS A 43 5.85 3.36 -6.97
C HIS A 43 6.16 4.73 -6.35
N LEU A 44 5.19 5.25 -5.60
CA LEU A 44 5.41 6.39 -4.73
C LEU A 44 6.00 5.91 -3.40
N ASN A 45 7.17 6.44 -3.05
CA ASN A 45 7.84 6.16 -1.80
C ASN A 45 7.22 6.98 -0.67
N HIS A 46 7.09 6.38 0.51
CA HIS A 46 6.89 6.96 1.83
C HIS A 46 6.14 8.31 1.82
N PRO A 47 4.84 8.34 1.48
CA PRO A 47 4.10 9.59 1.29
C PRO A 47 4.04 10.45 2.57
N ASN A 48 4.13 9.82 3.74
CA ASN A 48 4.16 10.48 5.04
C ASN A 48 5.55 10.94 5.49
N PHE A 49 6.60 10.75 4.68
CA PHE A 49 7.90 11.39 4.95
C PHE A 49 7.75 12.91 4.87
N GLY A 50 7.94 13.59 6.00
CA GLY A 50 7.70 15.04 6.11
C GLY A 50 6.27 15.47 5.77
N TRP A 51 5.29 14.55 5.79
CA TRP A 51 3.90 14.80 5.35
C TRP A 51 3.80 15.27 3.89
N GLY A 52 4.68 14.75 3.02
CA GLY A 52 4.90 15.29 1.68
C GLY A 52 3.73 15.13 0.70
N VAL A 53 2.96 14.04 0.78
CA VAL A 53 1.93 13.72 -0.22
C VAL A 53 0.61 13.30 0.41
N THR A 54 -0.50 13.85 -0.09
CA THR A 54 -1.88 13.59 0.39
C THR A 54 -2.58 12.49 -0.41
N ALA A 55 -3.65 11.92 0.13
CA ALA A 55 -4.45 10.91 -0.59
C ALA A 55 -5.07 11.48 -1.87
N GLU A 56 -5.48 12.75 -1.83
CA GLU A 56 -6.13 13.48 -2.93
C GLU A 56 -5.20 13.66 -4.13
N GLU A 57 -3.89 13.81 -3.86
CA GLU A 57 -2.88 13.88 -4.91
C GLU A 57 -2.61 12.49 -5.50
N ILE A 58 -2.45 11.46 -4.67
CA ILE A 58 -2.15 10.10 -5.15
C ILE A 58 -3.32 9.52 -5.94
N MET A 59 -4.56 9.70 -5.47
CA MET A 59 -5.73 9.08 -6.09
C MET A 59 -5.93 9.50 -7.55
N ARG A 60 -5.39 10.66 -7.95
CA ARG A 60 -5.55 11.24 -9.30
C ARG A 60 -4.45 10.86 -10.30
N VAL A 61 -3.32 10.30 -9.86
CA VAL A 61 -2.19 9.97 -10.74
C VAL A 61 -2.57 8.80 -11.67
N LYS A 62 -2.73 9.09 -12.96
CA LYS A 62 -3.08 8.11 -13.99
C LYS A 62 -1.90 7.20 -14.28
N GLY A 63 -2.16 5.89 -14.33
CA GLY A 63 -1.15 4.87 -14.60
C GLY A 63 -0.34 4.42 -13.39
N GLN A 64 -0.37 5.16 -12.27
CA GLN A 64 0.27 4.72 -11.04
C GLN A 64 -0.48 3.53 -10.44
N ARG A 65 0.25 2.46 -10.12
CA ARG A 65 -0.32 1.21 -9.58
C ARG A 65 0.23 0.83 -8.21
N PHE A 66 1.24 1.55 -7.71
CA PHE A 66 1.94 1.19 -6.48
C PHE A 66 2.27 2.42 -5.62
N PHE A 67 2.24 2.21 -4.31
CA PHE A 67 2.76 3.15 -3.32
C PHE A 67 3.26 2.36 -2.10
N GLU A 68 4.06 2.98 -1.25
CA GLU A 68 4.47 2.37 0.02
C GLU A 68 3.38 2.53 1.08
N VAL A 69 2.80 1.40 1.50
CA VAL A 69 1.93 1.33 2.68
C VAL A 69 2.76 1.26 3.97
N TYR A 70 4.01 0.81 3.87
CA TYR A 70 4.97 0.78 4.97
C TYR A 70 6.36 1.11 4.45
N ASN A 71 7.11 1.91 5.22
CA ASN A 71 8.51 2.17 4.97
C ASN A 71 9.33 2.08 6.27
N GLY A 72 10.40 1.29 6.23
CA GLY A 72 11.24 0.98 7.39
C GLY A 72 12.14 2.12 7.88
N HIS A 73 12.19 3.26 7.19
CA HIS A 73 12.98 4.40 7.61
C HIS A 73 12.44 5.00 8.93
N PRO A 74 13.28 5.23 9.96
CA PRO A 74 12.83 5.66 11.30
C PRO A 74 12.05 6.98 11.34
N SER A 75 12.32 7.88 10.40
CA SER A 75 11.65 9.19 10.34
C SER A 75 10.37 9.20 9.50
N VAL A 76 10.01 8.09 8.85
CA VAL A 76 8.75 7.98 8.11
C VAL A 76 7.60 7.73 9.08
N ARG A 77 6.50 8.46 8.88
CA ARG A 77 5.36 8.53 9.79
C ARG A 77 4.17 7.72 9.26
N ASP A 78 4.38 6.44 8.98
CA ASP A 78 3.35 5.55 8.39
C ASP A 78 2.05 5.53 9.22
N ARG A 79 2.17 5.59 10.55
CA ARG A 79 1.02 5.58 11.48
C ARG A 79 0.15 6.83 11.41
N GLY A 80 0.60 7.89 10.75
CA GLY A 80 -0.06 9.19 10.80
C GLY A 80 -0.04 9.80 12.21
N ASP A 81 -0.90 10.80 12.41
CA ASP A 81 -1.19 11.40 13.71
C ASP A 81 -2.65 11.91 13.75
N LYS A 82 -3.00 12.78 14.69
CA LYS A 82 -4.36 13.33 14.83
C LYS A 82 -4.82 14.14 13.61
N LEU A 83 -3.90 14.74 12.86
CA LEU A 83 -4.17 15.60 11.70
C LEU A 83 -3.83 14.93 10.36
N HIS A 84 -2.92 13.95 10.38
CA HIS A 84 -2.41 13.28 9.18
C HIS A 84 -2.87 11.83 9.14
N ALA A 85 -3.53 11.44 8.05
CA ALA A 85 -3.92 10.05 7.82
C ALA A 85 -2.70 9.11 7.82
N SER A 86 -2.87 7.91 8.39
CA SER A 86 -1.91 6.82 8.22
C SER A 86 -1.83 6.39 6.75
N THR A 87 -0.72 5.78 6.34
CA THR A 87 -0.57 5.23 4.98
C THR A 87 -1.63 4.18 4.65
N GLU A 88 -2.07 3.38 5.64
CA GLU A 88 -3.19 2.46 5.47
C GLU A 88 -4.52 3.20 5.26
N ARG A 89 -4.78 4.26 6.03
CA ARG A 89 -5.99 5.09 5.87
C ARG A 89 -6.00 5.78 4.51
N MET A 90 -4.86 6.33 4.09
CA MET A 90 -4.70 6.87 2.74
C MET A 90 -4.99 5.81 1.68
N TRP A 91 -4.49 4.59 1.86
CA TRP A 91 -4.73 3.49 0.92
C TRP A 91 -6.22 3.24 0.70
N ASP A 92 -6.98 3.18 1.79
CA ASP A 92 -8.42 2.91 1.74
C ASP A 92 -9.20 4.03 1.06
N ILE A 93 -8.85 5.29 1.35
CA ILE A 93 -9.41 6.47 0.67
C ILE A 93 -9.10 6.40 -0.82
N ILE A 94 -7.84 6.17 -1.20
CA ILE A 94 -7.43 6.13 -2.60
C ILE A 94 -8.12 5.00 -3.34
N LEU A 95 -8.16 3.78 -2.78
CA LEU A 95 -8.84 2.64 -3.39
C LEU A 95 -10.32 2.93 -3.62
N THR A 96 -11.00 3.45 -2.59
CA THR A 96 -12.43 3.80 -2.68
C THR A 96 -12.68 4.80 -3.80
N ARG A 97 -11.97 5.92 -3.82
CA ARG A 97 -12.19 6.99 -4.80
C ARG A 97 -11.81 6.55 -6.21
N ARG A 98 -10.70 5.83 -6.37
CA ARG A 98 -10.28 5.31 -7.69
C ARG A 98 -11.31 4.35 -8.28
N LEU A 99 -11.80 3.41 -7.48
CA LEU A 99 -12.67 2.34 -7.95
C LEU A 99 -14.15 2.75 -8.05
N ALA A 100 -14.62 3.65 -7.20
CA ALA A 100 -16.04 4.05 -7.16
C ALA A 100 -16.36 5.34 -7.92
N GLU A 101 -15.38 6.22 -8.15
CA GLU A 101 -15.66 7.57 -8.68
C GLU A 101 -14.77 7.97 -9.86
N LEU A 102 -13.45 7.77 -9.75
CA LEU A 102 -12.50 8.26 -10.75
C LEU A 102 -12.33 7.31 -11.93
N ASN A 103 -12.91 6.11 -11.86
CA ASN A 103 -12.73 5.03 -12.83
C ASN A 103 -11.24 4.75 -13.14
N LEU A 104 -10.44 4.70 -12.07
CA LEU A 104 -9.02 4.36 -12.12
C LEU A 104 -8.80 2.96 -11.54
N GLY A 105 -7.66 2.36 -11.89
CA GLY A 105 -7.31 1.02 -11.44
C GLY A 105 -6.96 0.93 -9.95
N ILE A 106 -6.88 -0.30 -9.47
CA ILE A 106 -6.40 -0.66 -8.14
C ILE A 106 -5.00 -0.04 -7.90
N LEU A 107 -4.81 0.51 -6.70
CA LEU A 107 -3.51 0.88 -6.16
C LEU A 107 -3.04 -0.23 -5.19
N TYR A 108 -1.87 -0.80 -5.43
CA TYR A 108 -1.26 -1.82 -4.58
C TYR A 108 -0.28 -1.21 -3.56
N GLY A 109 -0.22 -1.80 -2.36
CA GLY A 109 0.60 -1.34 -1.24
C GLY A 109 1.87 -2.17 -1.11
N LEU A 110 3.03 -1.49 -1.11
CA LEU A 110 4.35 -2.08 -0.92
C LEU A 110 4.85 -1.84 0.52
N ALA A 111 5.62 -2.79 1.06
CA ALA A 111 6.48 -2.54 2.21
C ALA A 111 7.93 -2.51 1.74
N THR A 112 8.68 -1.52 2.19
CA THR A 112 10.12 -1.38 1.92
C THR A 112 10.85 -1.05 3.22
N ASP A 113 12.17 -1.25 3.26
CA ASP A 113 13.00 -0.91 4.41
C ASP A 113 13.67 0.47 4.30
N ASP A 114 13.91 0.93 3.08
CA ASP A 114 14.56 2.20 2.74
C ASP A 114 15.93 2.34 3.41
N ALA A 115 16.69 1.25 3.34
CA ALA A 115 17.95 1.11 4.03
C ALA A 115 19.01 2.09 3.51
N HIS A 116 19.61 2.83 4.45
CA HIS A 116 20.78 3.69 4.24
C HIS A 116 21.98 3.26 5.11
N ASN A 117 21.76 2.29 6.01
CA ASN A 117 22.77 1.75 6.90
C ASN A 117 22.81 0.22 6.75
N TYR A 118 23.85 -0.28 6.06
CA TYR A 118 24.04 -1.72 5.78
C TYR A 118 24.88 -2.45 6.83
N HIS A 119 25.46 -1.72 7.78
CA HIS A 119 26.29 -2.27 8.86
C HIS A 119 25.83 -1.73 10.22
N GLY A 120 25.74 -2.63 11.21
CA GLY A 120 25.32 -2.31 12.58
C GLY A 120 23.84 -1.96 12.68
N ILE A 121 23.02 -2.91 13.15
CA ILE A 121 21.58 -2.72 13.35
C ILE A 121 21.36 -1.79 14.55
N ASN A 122 20.62 -0.70 14.34
CA ASN A 122 20.20 0.19 15.42
C ASN A 122 18.78 0.72 15.18
N PRO A 123 17.87 0.73 16.17
CA PRO A 123 16.48 1.18 15.99
C PRO A 123 16.31 2.58 15.36
N ILE A 124 17.23 3.52 15.60
CA ILE A 124 17.17 4.88 15.05
C ILE A 124 17.87 5.04 13.69
N ARG A 125 18.51 3.99 13.17
CA ARG A 125 19.16 3.97 11.84
C ARG A 125 18.21 3.42 10.79
N SER A 126 18.45 3.74 9.51
CA SER A 126 17.69 3.15 8.41
C SER A 126 18.29 1.79 8.02
N ASN A 127 17.91 0.77 8.79
CA ASN A 127 18.43 -0.60 8.64
C ASN A 127 17.73 -1.35 7.51
N ALA A 128 18.46 -2.27 6.87
CA ALA A 128 17.87 -3.26 5.98
C ALA A 128 16.97 -4.28 6.71
N GLY A 129 16.03 -4.87 5.98
CA GLY A 129 15.20 -5.99 6.45
C GLY A 129 14.04 -5.59 7.37
N ARG A 130 13.52 -4.37 7.23
CA ARG A 130 12.36 -3.88 7.99
C ARG A 130 11.02 -4.04 7.29
N GLY A 131 11.04 -4.11 5.96
CA GLY A 131 9.86 -4.27 5.12
C GLY A 131 10.25 -4.79 3.75
N TRP A 132 9.43 -5.66 3.19
CA TRP A 132 9.66 -6.25 1.86
C TRP A 132 8.33 -6.70 1.25
N VAL A 133 8.38 -7.09 -0.03
CA VAL A 133 7.28 -7.79 -0.70
C VAL A 133 7.68 -9.23 -1.02
N MET A 134 6.75 -10.14 -0.79
CA MET A 134 6.88 -11.55 -1.15
C MET A 134 6.12 -11.78 -2.46
N VAL A 135 6.85 -11.98 -3.55
CA VAL A 135 6.31 -12.03 -4.91
C VAL A 135 6.19 -13.47 -5.38
N ARG A 136 4.99 -13.87 -5.84
CA ARG A 136 4.75 -15.17 -6.47
C ARG A 136 4.89 -15.03 -7.98
N ALA A 137 6.07 -15.39 -8.48
CA ALA A 137 6.38 -15.42 -9.91
C ALA A 137 6.84 -16.82 -10.35
N GLU A 138 6.67 -17.14 -11.62
CA GLU A 138 7.14 -18.41 -12.20
C GLU A 138 8.67 -18.49 -12.28
N LYS A 139 9.33 -17.33 -12.36
CA LYS A 139 10.78 -17.21 -12.51
C LYS A 139 11.33 -16.05 -11.69
N LEU A 140 12.58 -16.20 -11.24
CA LEU A 140 13.36 -15.12 -10.63
C LEU A 140 14.01 -14.25 -11.72
N GLU A 141 13.18 -13.60 -12.53
CA GLU A 141 13.60 -12.70 -13.62
C GLU A 141 12.84 -11.37 -13.49
N ALA A 142 13.49 -10.26 -13.82
CA ALA A 142 12.92 -8.92 -13.60
C ALA A 142 11.53 -8.76 -14.26
N ASN A 143 11.36 -9.21 -15.51
CA ASN A 143 10.08 -9.12 -16.21
C ASN A 143 8.99 -9.99 -15.56
N ALA A 144 9.34 -11.20 -15.11
CA ALA A 144 8.40 -12.11 -14.43
C ALA A 144 7.96 -11.55 -13.06
N LEU A 145 8.90 -10.97 -12.30
CA LEU A 145 8.61 -10.31 -11.03
C LEU A 145 7.71 -9.07 -11.22
N VAL A 146 8.02 -8.22 -12.21
CA VAL A 146 7.19 -7.05 -12.51
C VAL A 146 5.79 -7.46 -12.94
N ALA A 147 5.66 -8.48 -13.82
CA ALA A 147 4.35 -8.99 -14.23
C ALA A 147 3.55 -9.53 -13.04
N ALA A 148 4.18 -10.26 -12.11
CA ALA A 148 3.54 -10.74 -10.90
C ALA A 148 3.08 -9.59 -9.98
N LEU A 149 3.91 -8.56 -9.78
CA LEU A 149 3.53 -7.35 -9.03
C LEU A 149 2.33 -6.66 -9.67
N GLU A 150 2.32 -6.51 -11.00
CA GLU A 150 1.22 -5.91 -11.76
C GLU A 150 -0.06 -6.75 -11.71
N ALA A 151 0.04 -8.07 -11.60
CA ALA A 151 -1.10 -8.94 -11.34
C ALA A 151 -1.58 -8.91 -9.89
N GLY A 152 -0.87 -8.20 -9.00
CA GLY A 152 -1.13 -8.20 -7.56
C GLY A 152 -0.70 -9.50 -6.86
N ASN A 153 0.06 -10.38 -7.52
CA ASN A 153 0.51 -11.69 -7.03
C ASN A 153 1.66 -11.56 -6.03
N PHE A 154 1.43 -10.80 -4.97
CA PHE A 154 2.36 -10.60 -3.88
C PHE A 154 1.62 -10.20 -2.60
N TYR A 155 2.35 -10.15 -1.49
CA TYR A 155 1.95 -9.46 -0.27
C TYR A 155 3.13 -8.67 0.29
N ALA A 156 2.84 -7.58 1.00
CA ALA A 156 3.85 -6.84 1.74
C ALA A 156 4.02 -7.43 3.14
N SER A 157 5.21 -7.40 3.72
CA SER A 157 5.50 -7.99 5.03
C SER A 157 6.56 -7.22 5.82
N THR A 158 6.44 -7.26 7.14
CA THR A 158 7.47 -6.87 8.12
C THR A 158 7.91 -8.07 9.00
N GLY A 159 7.57 -9.29 8.60
CA GLY A 159 7.97 -10.53 9.30
C GLY A 159 6.98 -11.68 9.17
N VAL A 160 5.69 -11.40 8.89
CA VAL A 160 4.69 -12.45 8.69
C VAL A 160 4.91 -13.13 7.35
N THR A 161 4.97 -14.46 7.36
CA THR A 161 5.07 -15.28 6.15
C THR A 161 3.73 -15.98 5.88
N LEU A 162 3.28 -15.95 4.63
CA LEU A 162 2.09 -16.64 4.15
C LEU A 162 2.50 -17.84 3.30
N ASN A 163 1.93 -19.00 3.60
CA ASN A 163 2.04 -20.20 2.76
C ASN A 163 1.21 -20.05 1.49
N GLU A 164 0.06 -19.38 1.59
CA GLU A 164 -0.88 -19.28 0.48
C GLU A 164 -1.75 -18.01 0.58
N VAL A 165 -2.01 -17.40 -0.57
CA VAL A 165 -3.09 -16.42 -0.78
C VAL A 165 -3.90 -16.88 -1.98
N LYS A 166 -5.19 -17.17 -1.78
CA LYS A 166 -6.14 -17.51 -2.85
C LYS A 166 -7.14 -16.39 -3.03
N ARG A 167 -7.38 -16.07 -4.30
CA ARG A 167 -8.34 -15.07 -4.75
C ARG A 167 -9.23 -15.75 -5.78
N SER A 168 -10.52 -15.71 -5.57
CA SER A 168 -11.51 -16.14 -6.55
C SER A 168 -12.53 -15.02 -6.78
N ALA A 169 -13.58 -15.28 -7.56
CA ALA A 169 -14.67 -14.33 -7.73
C ALA A 169 -15.58 -14.26 -6.49
N GLU A 170 -15.48 -15.23 -5.59
CA GLU A 170 -16.37 -15.43 -4.43
C GLU A 170 -15.67 -15.16 -3.09
N MET A 171 -14.34 -15.27 -3.02
CA MET A 171 -13.63 -15.17 -1.74
C MET A 171 -12.17 -14.72 -1.85
N LEU A 172 -11.67 -14.21 -0.71
CA LEU A 172 -10.27 -14.02 -0.40
C LEU A 172 -9.90 -14.93 0.78
N SER A 173 -8.91 -15.80 0.62
CA SER A 173 -8.40 -16.63 1.73
C SER A 173 -6.89 -16.63 1.81
N LEU A 174 -6.39 -16.80 3.03
CA LEU A 174 -4.97 -16.86 3.33
C LEU A 174 -4.64 -17.97 4.33
N ASN A 175 -3.45 -18.51 4.20
CA ASN A 175 -2.86 -19.48 5.11
C ASN A 175 -1.49 -18.97 5.57
N ILE A 176 -1.34 -18.77 6.87
CA ILE A 176 -0.13 -18.22 7.50
C ILE A 176 0.85 -19.35 7.78
N ALA A 177 2.13 -19.13 7.50
CA ALA A 177 3.21 -19.97 8.00
C ALA A 177 3.44 -19.64 9.48
N ALA A 178 2.62 -20.25 10.34
CA ALA A 178 2.57 -19.92 11.76
C ALA A 178 3.85 -20.33 12.51
N GLU A 179 4.35 -19.43 13.35
CA GLU A 179 5.44 -19.69 14.30
C GLU A 179 4.87 -20.24 15.62
N PRO A 180 5.57 -21.16 16.32
CA PRO A 180 5.14 -21.67 17.63
C PRO A 180 4.91 -20.53 18.64
N GLY A 181 3.77 -20.56 19.34
CA GLY A 181 3.43 -19.58 20.36
C GLY A 181 3.04 -18.18 19.85
N VAL A 182 2.98 -17.97 18.53
CA VAL A 182 2.57 -16.69 17.95
C VAL A 182 1.08 -16.75 17.56
N GLU A 183 0.34 -15.75 18.03
CA GLU A 183 -1.06 -15.55 17.67
C GLU A 183 -1.15 -14.63 16.45
N TYR A 184 -2.12 -14.89 15.58
CA TYR A 184 -2.35 -14.10 14.38
C TYR A 184 -3.78 -13.60 14.34
N THR A 185 -3.94 -12.31 14.05
CA THR A 185 -5.23 -11.69 13.75
C THR A 185 -5.23 -11.21 12.32
N THR A 186 -6.18 -11.70 11.52
CA THR A 186 -6.43 -11.22 10.17
C THR A 186 -7.67 -10.34 10.16
N GLN A 187 -7.53 -9.12 9.65
CA GLN A 187 -8.64 -8.22 9.38
C GLN A 187 -8.85 -8.12 7.87
N PHE A 188 -10.06 -8.43 7.42
CA PHE A 188 -10.52 -8.12 6.06
C PHE A 188 -11.11 -6.73 6.06
N ILE A 189 -10.61 -5.87 5.17
CA ILE A 189 -10.86 -4.43 5.18
C ILE A 189 -11.34 -4.02 3.80
N GLY A 190 -12.34 -3.14 3.74
CA GLY A 190 -12.87 -2.64 2.47
C GLY A 190 -13.95 -1.57 2.66
N THR A 191 -14.42 -1.03 1.55
CA THR A 191 -15.53 -0.05 1.52
C THR A 191 -16.70 -0.65 0.77
N ARG A 192 -17.92 -0.50 1.29
CA ARG A 192 -19.15 -0.96 0.63
C ARG A 192 -19.73 0.11 -0.30
N LYS A 193 -20.50 -0.31 -1.31
CA LYS A 193 -21.35 0.58 -2.12
C LYS A 193 -22.32 1.29 -1.18
N GLY A 194 -22.61 2.56 -1.49
CA GLY A 194 -23.48 3.40 -0.63
C GLY A 194 -22.76 4.08 0.55
N TYR A 195 -21.43 3.97 0.65
CA TYR A 195 -20.63 4.70 1.63
C TYR A 195 -20.86 6.22 1.58
N ASP A 196 -20.67 6.89 2.72
CA ASP A 196 -20.67 8.35 2.77
C ASP A 196 -19.48 8.94 1.98
N LYS A 197 -19.79 9.59 0.86
CA LYS A 197 -18.81 10.21 -0.05
C LYS A 197 -18.32 11.58 0.43
N THR A 198 -18.93 12.12 1.49
CA THR A 198 -18.58 13.44 2.00
C THR A 198 -17.16 13.43 2.54
N HIS A 199 -16.47 14.55 2.35
CA HIS A 199 -15.17 14.77 2.94
C HIS A 199 -14.98 16.25 3.23
N LYS A 200 -14.23 16.58 4.27
CA LYS A 200 -14.00 17.96 4.71
C LYS A 200 -12.50 18.25 4.80
N PRO A 201 -12.00 19.35 4.21
CA PRO A 201 -10.63 19.77 4.44
C PRO A 201 -10.47 20.19 5.92
N TYR A 202 -9.28 19.96 6.48
CA TYR A 202 -8.92 20.60 7.73
C TYR A 202 -8.68 22.10 7.49
N THR A 203 -9.19 22.94 8.38
CA THR A 203 -9.01 24.39 8.35
C THR A 203 -8.41 24.87 9.66
N VAL A 204 -7.58 25.91 9.58
CA VAL A 204 -7.13 26.68 10.76
C VAL A 204 -8.11 27.82 11.03
N ASP A 205 -7.97 28.50 12.19
CA ASP A 205 -8.88 29.57 12.63
C ASP A 205 -9.03 30.72 11.63
N SER A 206 -8.00 30.97 10.80
CA SER A 206 -8.06 31.96 9.72
C SER A 206 -8.94 31.55 8.53
N GLY A 207 -9.49 30.34 8.53
CA GLY A 207 -10.23 29.74 7.41
C GLY A 207 -9.35 29.11 6.33
N ALA A 208 -8.02 29.22 6.44
CA ALA A 208 -7.10 28.62 5.49
C ALA A 208 -7.14 27.08 5.57
N LYS A 209 -7.14 26.41 4.42
CA LYS A 209 -7.14 24.94 4.32
C LYS A 209 -5.73 24.40 4.53
N LEU A 210 -5.60 23.41 5.39
CA LEU A 210 -4.35 22.66 5.56
C LEU A 210 -4.17 21.70 4.38
N ARG A 211 -2.95 21.61 3.86
CA ARG A 211 -2.57 20.63 2.84
C ARG A 211 -2.26 19.27 3.48
N VAL A 212 -3.31 18.64 3.99
CA VAL A 212 -3.30 17.28 4.55
C VAL A 212 -4.45 16.48 3.93
N THR A 213 -4.39 15.16 4.02
CA THR A 213 -5.53 14.30 3.62
C THR A 213 -6.78 14.75 4.36
N HIS A 214 -7.90 14.90 3.63
CA HIS A 214 -9.15 15.37 4.19
C HIS A 214 -9.72 14.42 5.27
N GLN A 215 -10.70 14.92 6.01
CA GLN A 215 -11.55 14.12 6.87
C GLN A 215 -12.55 13.34 6.01
N TYR A 216 -12.56 12.02 6.13
CA TYR A 216 -13.46 11.10 5.43
C TYR A 216 -14.22 10.24 6.44
N SER A 217 -15.42 9.79 6.08
CA SER A 217 -16.23 8.83 6.86
C SER A 217 -15.48 7.54 7.17
N ASP A 218 -15.76 6.96 8.34
CA ASP A 218 -15.24 5.65 8.77
C ASP A 218 -15.83 4.47 7.96
N ASP A 219 -16.82 4.72 7.08
CA ASP A 219 -17.29 3.74 6.10
C ASP A 219 -16.19 3.32 5.12
N ILE A 220 -15.25 4.23 4.83
CA ILE A 220 -14.11 3.98 3.96
C ILE A 220 -13.13 3.07 4.69
N GLY A 221 -12.78 1.92 4.10
CA GLY A 221 -11.79 1.01 4.70
C GLY A 221 -12.23 0.43 6.05
N THR A 222 -13.52 0.14 6.21
CA THR A 222 -14.03 -0.49 7.42
C THR A 222 -13.57 -1.94 7.55
N VAL A 223 -13.50 -2.45 8.78
CA VAL A 223 -13.21 -3.87 9.07
C VAL A 223 -14.46 -4.69 8.77
N LEU A 224 -14.43 -5.43 7.66
CA LEU A 224 -15.54 -6.27 7.21
C LEU A 224 -15.64 -7.59 7.99
N ALA A 225 -14.49 -8.12 8.42
CA ALA A 225 -14.40 -9.31 9.26
C ALA A 225 -13.05 -9.38 9.97
N THR A 226 -13.04 -9.98 11.16
CA THR A 226 -11.81 -10.32 11.90
C THR A 226 -11.76 -11.83 12.14
N VAL A 227 -10.63 -12.46 11.85
CA VAL A 227 -10.40 -13.89 12.06
C VAL A 227 -9.12 -14.07 12.86
N LYS A 228 -9.19 -14.86 13.94
CA LYS A 228 -8.01 -15.30 14.70
C LYS A 228 -7.53 -16.66 14.21
N GLY A 229 -6.21 -16.85 14.21
CA GLY A 229 -5.57 -18.12 13.86
C GLY A 229 -4.89 -18.13 12.49
N LYS A 230 -4.38 -19.31 12.11
CA LYS A 230 -3.51 -19.50 10.94
C LYS A 230 -4.20 -19.48 9.57
N ARG A 231 -5.52 -19.68 9.54
CA ARG A 231 -6.33 -19.71 8.31
C ARG A 231 -7.42 -18.66 8.44
N ALA A 232 -7.55 -17.82 7.42
CA ALA A 232 -8.60 -16.81 7.37
C ALA A 232 -9.25 -16.80 5.98
N VAL A 233 -10.57 -16.71 5.97
CA VAL A 233 -11.39 -16.71 4.75
C VAL A 233 -12.42 -15.59 4.88
N TYR A 234 -12.59 -14.83 3.81
CA TYR A 234 -13.70 -13.89 3.65
C TYR A 234 -14.44 -14.19 2.36
N HIS A 235 -15.72 -14.50 2.49
CA HIS A 235 -16.63 -14.64 1.36
C HIS A 235 -17.25 -13.29 1.03
N PHE A 236 -17.10 -12.85 -0.22
CA PHE A 236 -17.63 -11.57 -0.67
C PHE A 236 -19.15 -11.53 -0.58
N LYS A 237 -19.67 -10.37 -0.20
CA LYS A 237 -21.11 -10.12 -0.11
C LYS A 237 -21.67 -9.48 -1.39
N GLY A 238 -20.80 -8.93 -2.24
CA GLY A 238 -21.13 -8.41 -3.58
C GLY A 238 -21.41 -6.91 -3.62
N ASP A 239 -21.50 -6.29 -2.46
CA ASP A 239 -21.61 -4.85 -2.27
C ASP A 239 -20.27 -4.19 -1.93
N GLU A 240 -19.17 -4.94 -1.76
CA GLU A 240 -17.85 -4.35 -1.54
C GLU A 240 -17.28 -3.75 -2.84
N ILE A 241 -16.73 -2.54 -2.74
CA ILE A 241 -15.95 -1.88 -3.81
C ILE A 241 -14.61 -2.60 -3.98
N TYR A 242 -13.97 -2.95 -2.87
CA TYR A 242 -12.78 -3.77 -2.79
C TYR A 242 -12.70 -4.48 -1.44
N VAL A 243 -11.87 -5.52 -1.36
CA VAL A 243 -11.48 -6.18 -0.11
C VAL A 243 -9.96 -6.38 -0.11
N ARG A 244 -9.28 -5.97 0.96
CA ARG A 244 -7.87 -6.31 1.26
C ARG A 244 -7.80 -7.02 2.60
N ALA A 245 -6.64 -7.59 2.94
CA ALA A 245 -6.44 -8.15 4.27
C ALA A 245 -5.15 -7.63 4.92
N LYS A 246 -5.21 -7.39 6.23
CA LYS A 246 -4.04 -7.13 7.08
C LYS A 246 -3.93 -8.27 8.09
N ILE A 247 -2.74 -8.83 8.20
CA ILE A 247 -2.38 -9.78 9.24
C ILE A 247 -1.52 -9.04 10.25
N THR A 248 -1.80 -9.21 11.54
CA THR A 248 -0.93 -8.76 12.63
C THR A 248 -0.63 -9.95 13.54
N ALA A 249 0.64 -10.18 13.79
CA ALA A 249 1.13 -11.22 14.69
C ALA A 249 1.33 -10.66 16.11
N SER A 250 1.26 -11.52 17.13
CA SER A 250 1.52 -11.13 18.53
C SER A 250 3.00 -10.88 18.83
N ASN A 251 3.92 -11.33 17.96
CA ASN A 251 5.35 -11.10 18.12
C ASN A 251 5.77 -9.70 17.62
N ARG A 252 6.83 -9.16 18.25
CA ARG A 252 7.42 -7.89 17.83
C ARG A 252 8.17 -8.04 16.50
N ALA A 253 8.24 -6.95 15.74
CA ALA A 253 9.15 -6.86 14.62
C ALA A 253 10.58 -7.13 15.11
N ARG A 254 11.32 -8.01 14.42
CA ARG A 254 12.69 -8.40 14.81
C ARG A 254 13.67 -7.22 14.72
N ASN A 255 13.42 -6.30 13.81
CA ASN A 255 14.18 -5.07 13.59
C ASN A 255 13.21 -3.87 13.60
N PRO A 256 12.70 -3.45 14.77
CA PRO A 256 11.71 -2.38 14.81
C PRO A 256 12.34 -1.03 14.49
N ARG A 257 11.51 -0.06 14.13
CA ARG A 257 11.86 1.36 14.21
C ARG A 257 11.96 1.76 15.69
N GLY A 258 12.33 3.00 16.00
CA GLY A 258 12.53 3.50 17.38
C GLY A 258 11.31 3.45 18.33
N TYR A 259 10.29 2.64 18.05
CA TYR A 259 9.11 2.38 18.85
C TYR A 259 8.63 0.93 18.68
N PRO A 260 7.86 0.36 19.63
CA PRO A 260 7.38 -1.01 19.52
C PRO A 260 6.44 -1.22 18.33
N GLU A 261 6.75 -2.23 17.51
CA GLU A 261 5.96 -2.65 16.35
C GLU A 261 5.72 -4.15 16.39
N PHE A 262 4.57 -4.57 15.86
CA PHE A 262 4.27 -5.99 15.65
C PHE A 262 4.54 -6.37 14.21
N GLN A 263 4.91 -7.62 13.97
CA GLN A 263 5.03 -8.10 12.59
C GLN A 263 3.64 -8.06 11.93
N SER A 264 3.63 -7.63 10.68
CA SER A 264 2.41 -7.51 9.89
C SER A 264 2.64 -8.00 8.47
N ALA A 265 1.54 -8.34 7.79
CA ALA A 265 1.52 -8.51 6.35
C ALA A 265 0.25 -7.88 5.75
N TRP A 266 0.37 -7.38 4.52
CA TRP A 266 -0.73 -6.78 3.76
C TRP A 266 -0.95 -7.55 2.48
N VAL A 267 -2.10 -8.21 2.38
CA VAL A 267 -2.55 -8.88 1.16
C VAL A 267 -3.23 -7.85 0.27
N GLN A 268 -2.83 -7.84 -1.00
CA GLN A 268 -3.27 -6.84 -1.96
C GLN A 268 -4.79 -6.87 -2.19
N PRO A 269 -5.41 -5.70 -2.40
CA PRO A 269 -6.84 -5.55 -2.63
C PRO A 269 -7.30 -6.34 -3.86
N VAL A 270 -8.50 -6.88 -3.75
CA VAL A 270 -9.25 -7.51 -4.84
C VAL A 270 -10.58 -6.82 -5.00
N ARG A 271 -11.08 -6.79 -6.23
CA ARG A 271 -12.44 -6.32 -6.54
C ARG A 271 -13.32 -7.57 -6.67
N PRO A 272 -14.34 -7.75 -5.82
CA PRO A 272 -15.36 -8.77 -6.05
C PRO A 272 -16.00 -8.51 -7.41
N ARG A 273 -16.24 -9.57 -8.19
CA ARG A 273 -17.05 -9.41 -9.40
C ARG A 273 -18.46 -9.00 -8.96
N GLY A 274 -19.02 -7.96 -9.58
CA GLY A 274 -20.45 -7.69 -9.42
C GLY A 274 -21.20 -8.93 -9.89
N ARG A 275 -22.21 -9.36 -9.13
CA ARG A 275 -23.23 -10.25 -9.67
C ARG A 275 -23.97 -9.54 -10.80
#